data_AF-A0A2S5ZF08-F1
#
_entry.id   AF-A0A2S5ZF08-F1
#
_cell.length_a   1.000
_cell.length_b   1.000
_cell.length_c   1.000
_cell.angle_alpha   90.00
_cell.angle_beta   90.00
_cell.angle_gamma   90.00
#
_symmetry.space_group_name_H-M   'P 1'
#
loop_
_entity.id
_entity.type
_entity.pdbx_description
1 polymer ?
#
loop_
_entity_poly.entity_id
_entity_poly.type
_entity_poly.pdbx_seq_one_letter_code
_entity_poly.pdbx_strand_id
1 'polypeptide(L)'
;MIPGFIPGMPITGRQLPWLAGAASLLIAPFLFVGGPDWASGPLLKSAWNLGHILLFALLTLAVRPWRWLSGWRLWLVVTAALLAVGIGIELIQGDHNRDMDGRDLLRNLIGGWLIIAWRSAILSRPQTSVRQLLVAATATLLLCFELGTTGMVAARQWQVHHQLPLLYDFSHQNPEPFWTGSPAVSADHAVNHPHSLKIDLGTDTYSGVSLNNLPADWRGFERLTITLFNPSTETLALTLRINDVVHDRSNHAYNDRFNTRLTLGPGFNTFTQNLTAIENAPDGRTMDMSQIRRMGLFAVRLPEPRTVYLSDLRLD
;
A
#
# COMPACT_ATOMS: atom_id res chain seq x y z
N MET A 1 52.12 -22.95 35.04
CA MET A 1 52.19 -23.32 33.61
C MET A 1 50.91 -24.06 33.25
N ILE A 2 50.02 -23.39 32.52
CA ILE A 2 48.81 -23.98 31.92
C ILE A 2 49.09 -24.09 30.42
N PRO A 3 48.97 -25.28 29.80
CA PRO A 3 48.85 -25.39 28.36
C PRO A 3 47.51 -26.04 28.00
N GLY A 4 46.69 -25.29 27.26
CA GLY A 4 45.43 -25.80 26.71
C GLY A 4 44.51 -24.73 26.15
N PHE A 5 45.05 -23.63 25.59
CA PHE A 5 44.26 -22.66 24.83
C PHE A 5 44.42 -22.99 23.34
N ILE A 6 43.36 -23.45 22.68
CA ILE A 6 43.32 -23.62 21.23
C ILE A 6 42.76 -22.31 20.65
N PRO A 7 43.53 -21.51 19.89
CA PRO A 7 43.03 -20.34 19.23
C PRO A 7 42.55 -20.66 17.80
N GLY A 8 41.42 -20.08 17.42
CA GLY A 8 41.08 -19.81 16.02
C GLY A 8 40.27 -20.87 15.30
N MET A 9 38.95 -20.86 15.49
CA MET A 9 38.04 -21.27 14.42
C MET A 9 37.43 -20.04 13.76
N PRO A 10 37.72 -19.74 12.48
CA PRO A 10 36.90 -18.82 11.69
C PRO A 10 35.65 -19.59 11.22
N ILE A 11 34.71 -19.84 12.13
CA ILE A 11 33.49 -20.63 11.88
C ILE A 11 32.51 -19.89 10.96
N THR A 12 32.60 -18.56 10.91
CA THR A 12 31.63 -17.67 10.28
C THR A 12 31.53 -17.83 8.76
N GLY A 13 32.62 -18.13 8.06
CA GLY A 13 32.62 -18.18 6.59
C GLY A 13 31.93 -19.41 5.97
N ARG A 14 31.88 -20.55 6.69
CA ARG A 14 31.36 -21.82 6.15
C ARG A 14 29.88 -22.04 6.47
N GLN A 15 29.38 -21.45 7.55
CA GLN A 15 27.99 -21.56 7.99
C GLN A 15 27.05 -20.56 7.30
N LEU A 16 27.55 -19.39 6.88
CA LEU A 16 26.74 -18.32 6.29
C LEU A 16 25.84 -18.78 5.12
N PRO A 17 26.31 -19.57 4.13
CA PRO A 17 25.45 -20.03 3.03
C PRO A 17 24.38 -21.02 3.46
N TRP A 18 24.66 -21.84 4.48
CA TRP A 18 23.68 -22.78 5.03
C TRP A 18 22.59 -22.04 5.82
N LEU A 19 22.98 -21.04 6.60
CA LEU A 19 22.04 -20.15 7.29
C LEU A 19 21.18 -19.37 6.29
N ALA A 20 21.80 -18.84 5.23
CA ALA A 20 21.07 -18.16 4.16
C ALA A 20 20.07 -19.11 3.46
N GLY A 21 20.47 -20.35 3.19
CA GLY A 21 19.58 -21.37 2.62
C GLY A 21 18.42 -21.72 3.54
N ALA A 22 18.67 -21.92 4.83
CA ALA A 22 17.62 -22.16 5.83
C ALA A 22 16.66 -20.96 5.93
N ALA A 23 17.18 -19.74 5.98
CA ALA A 23 16.36 -18.53 5.98
C ALA A 23 15.52 -18.37 4.71
N SER A 24 16.09 -18.65 3.53
CA SER A 24 15.34 -18.67 2.27
C SER A 24 14.20 -19.69 2.29
N LEU A 25 14.42 -20.89 2.82
CA LEU A 25 13.37 -21.90 2.94
C LEU A 25 12.25 -21.49 3.88
N LEU A 26 12.56 -20.74 4.94
CA LEU A 26 11.56 -20.18 5.86
C LEU A 26 10.77 -19.02 5.23
N ILE A 27 11.41 -18.21 4.38
CA ILE A 27 10.79 -17.02 3.78
C ILE A 27 10.01 -17.36 2.50
N ALA A 28 10.45 -18.33 1.72
CA ALA A 28 9.86 -18.67 0.42
C ALA A 28 8.33 -18.95 0.46
N PRO A 29 7.76 -19.62 1.48
CA PRO A 29 6.31 -19.81 1.57
C PRO A 29 5.50 -18.51 1.59
N PHE A 30 6.08 -17.40 2.07
CA PHE A 30 5.43 -16.09 2.11
C PHE A 30 5.26 -15.44 0.73
N LEU A 31 5.90 -15.99 -0.31
CA LEU A 31 5.55 -15.63 -1.69
C LEU A 31 4.13 -16.09 -2.05
N PHE A 32 3.64 -17.16 -1.43
CA PHE A 32 2.38 -17.80 -1.82
C PHE A 32 1.29 -17.68 -0.76
N VAL A 33 1.68 -17.62 0.52
CA VAL A 33 0.75 -17.71 1.65
C VAL A 33 0.94 -16.53 2.60
N GLY A 34 -0.17 -15.94 3.05
CA GLY A 34 -0.18 -14.92 4.09
C GLY A 34 0.27 -13.52 3.66
N GLY A 35 0.47 -13.30 2.35
CA GLY A 35 0.78 -11.99 1.81
C GLY A 35 -0.42 -11.03 1.77
N PRO A 36 -0.17 -9.75 1.46
CA PRO A 36 -1.20 -8.73 1.30
C PRO A 36 -2.26 -9.17 0.30
N ASP A 37 -3.50 -9.17 0.76
CA ASP A 37 -4.68 -9.38 -0.08
C ASP A 37 -5.08 -8.06 -0.78
N TRP A 38 -6.12 -8.14 -1.58
CA TRP A 38 -6.65 -6.98 -2.29
C TRP A 38 -7.16 -5.88 -1.32
N ALA A 39 -7.64 -6.25 -0.13
CA ALA A 39 -8.13 -5.35 0.92
C ALA A 39 -7.01 -4.75 1.81
N SER A 40 -5.77 -5.22 1.66
CA SER A 40 -4.65 -4.80 2.49
C SER A 40 -4.24 -3.37 2.20
N GLY A 41 -3.86 -2.65 3.26
CA GLY A 41 -3.45 -1.25 3.17
C GLY A 41 -2.17 -1.05 2.33
N PRO A 42 -1.95 0.15 1.78
CA PRO A 42 -0.82 0.43 0.88
C PRO A 42 0.56 0.16 1.51
N LEU A 43 0.73 0.49 2.79
CA LEU A 43 2.00 0.28 3.50
C LEU A 43 2.35 -1.20 3.64
N LEU A 44 1.38 -2.04 4.03
CA LEU A 44 1.61 -3.48 4.17
C LEU A 44 1.98 -4.10 2.82
N LYS A 45 1.29 -3.70 1.74
CA LYS A 45 1.63 -4.11 0.36
C LYS A 45 3.07 -3.72 0.00
N SER A 46 3.43 -2.46 0.17
CA SER A 46 4.76 -1.96 -0.18
C SER A 46 5.87 -2.62 0.66
N ALA A 47 5.66 -2.78 1.96
CA ALA A 47 6.62 -3.41 2.86
C ALA A 47 6.80 -4.90 2.56
N TRP A 48 5.71 -5.62 2.27
CA TRP A 48 5.78 -7.04 1.90
C TRP A 48 6.59 -7.27 0.63
N ASN A 49 6.42 -6.39 -0.37
CA ASN A 49 7.13 -6.51 -1.64
C ASN A 49 8.66 -6.41 -1.47
N LEU A 50 9.17 -5.72 -0.45
CA LEU A 50 10.61 -5.71 -0.13
C LEU A 50 11.14 -7.11 0.26
N GLY A 51 10.26 -8.01 0.71
CA GLY A 51 10.58 -9.40 1.02
C GLY A 51 11.18 -10.16 -0.17
N HIS A 52 10.81 -9.79 -1.41
CA HIS A 52 11.42 -10.33 -2.63
C HIS A 52 12.93 -10.07 -2.68
N ILE A 53 13.34 -8.83 -2.42
CA ILE A 53 14.76 -8.45 -2.43
C ILE A 53 15.54 -9.31 -1.41
N LEU A 54 15.01 -9.44 -0.19
CA LEU A 54 15.63 -10.23 0.87
C LEU A 54 15.73 -11.71 0.48
N LEU A 55 14.62 -12.30 0.03
CA LEU A 55 14.56 -13.71 -0.34
C LEU A 55 15.59 -14.05 -1.42
N PHE A 56 15.60 -13.30 -2.52
CA PHE A 56 16.49 -13.59 -3.65
C PHE A 56 17.96 -13.22 -3.37
N ALA A 57 18.22 -12.28 -2.47
CA ALA A 57 19.56 -12.07 -1.93
C ALA A 57 20.04 -13.30 -1.14
N LEU A 58 19.25 -13.79 -0.19
CA LEU A 58 19.59 -14.98 0.59
C LEU A 58 19.77 -16.23 -0.29
N LEU A 59 18.90 -16.41 -1.29
CA LEU A 59 18.97 -17.52 -2.24
C LEU A 59 20.25 -17.48 -3.07
N THR A 60 20.62 -16.30 -3.58
CA THR A 60 21.87 -16.08 -4.31
C THR A 60 23.08 -16.35 -3.42
N LEU A 61 23.04 -15.95 -2.15
CA LEU A 61 24.09 -16.21 -1.17
C LEU A 61 24.21 -17.69 -0.79
N ALA A 62 23.11 -18.42 -0.74
CA ALA A 62 23.09 -19.86 -0.46
C ALA A 62 23.67 -20.68 -1.62
N VAL A 63 23.20 -20.40 -2.85
CA VAL A 63 23.60 -21.11 -4.08
C VAL A 63 25.07 -20.84 -4.41
N ARG A 64 25.54 -19.60 -4.21
CA ARG A 64 26.92 -19.17 -4.53
C ARG A 64 27.29 -19.43 -6.00
N PRO A 65 26.55 -18.86 -6.97
CA PRO A 65 26.76 -19.13 -8.40
C PRO A 65 28.19 -18.82 -8.88
N TRP A 66 28.91 -17.94 -8.18
CA TRP A 66 30.33 -17.63 -8.44
C TRP A 66 31.31 -18.78 -8.18
N ARG A 67 30.87 -19.91 -7.62
CA ARG A 67 31.68 -21.13 -7.54
C ARG A 67 31.86 -21.81 -8.89
N TRP A 68 30.90 -21.62 -9.81
CA TRP A 68 30.87 -22.27 -11.12
C TRP A 68 31.00 -21.26 -12.26
N LEU A 69 30.58 -20.02 -12.04
CA LEU A 69 30.54 -18.97 -13.05
C LEU A 69 31.42 -17.78 -12.66
N SER A 70 31.92 -17.07 -13.66
CA SER A 70 32.75 -15.88 -13.45
C SER A 70 32.51 -14.83 -14.54
N GLY A 71 33.03 -13.62 -14.32
CA GLY A 71 32.93 -12.52 -15.28
C GLY A 71 31.50 -12.20 -15.69
N TRP A 72 31.27 -11.94 -16.97
CA TRP A 72 29.96 -11.59 -17.52
C TRP A 72 28.97 -12.76 -17.52
N ARG A 73 29.45 -14.01 -17.61
CA ARG A 73 28.59 -15.21 -17.60
C ARG A 73 27.85 -15.37 -16.27
N LEU A 74 28.50 -15.03 -15.16
CA LEU A 74 27.87 -15.01 -13.83
C LEU A 74 26.65 -14.07 -13.81
N TRP A 75 26.81 -12.86 -14.32
CA TRP A 75 25.73 -11.88 -14.38
C TRP A 75 24.59 -12.33 -15.30
N LEU A 76 24.92 -12.80 -16.52
CA LEU A 76 23.92 -13.24 -17.48
C LEU A 76 23.08 -14.39 -16.93
N VAL A 77 23.73 -15.45 -16.43
CA VAL A 77 23.04 -16.66 -15.99
C VAL A 77 22.20 -16.39 -14.75
N VAL A 78 22.71 -15.59 -13.79
CA VAL A 78 21.91 -15.27 -12.59
C VAL A 78 20.72 -14.40 -12.96
N THR A 79 20.88 -13.39 -13.80
CA THR A 79 19.75 -12.59 -14.29
C THR A 79 18.72 -13.45 -15.01
N ALA A 80 19.15 -14.32 -15.93
CA ALA A 80 18.25 -15.21 -16.67
C ALA A 80 17.51 -16.19 -15.74
N ALA A 81 18.22 -16.77 -14.76
CA ALA A 81 17.62 -17.67 -13.78
C ALA A 81 16.59 -16.97 -12.90
N LEU A 82 16.90 -15.77 -12.40
CA LEU A 82 15.98 -14.99 -11.56
C LEU A 82 14.74 -14.52 -12.34
N LEU A 83 14.89 -14.14 -13.61
CA LEU A 83 13.76 -13.84 -14.48
C LEU A 83 12.90 -15.08 -14.72
N ALA A 84 13.50 -16.23 -15.04
CA ALA A 84 12.75 -17.47 -15.26
C ALA A 84 11.99 -17.91 -13.99
N VAL A 85 12.61 -17.81 -12.82
CA VAL A 85 11.96 -18.11 -11.53
C VAL A 85 10.85 -17.09 -11.24
N GLY A 86 11.11 -15.80 -11.44
CA GLY A 86 10.13 -14.74 -11.21
C GLY A 86 8.89 -14.91 -12.09
N ILE A 87 9.07 -15.15 -13.39
CA ILE A 87 7.98 -15.45 -14.32
C ILE A 87 7.25 -16.72 -13.88
N GLY A 88 7.98 -17.76 -13.43
CA GLY A 88 7.37 -18.97 -12.90
C GLY A 88 6.49 -18.71 -11.67
N ILE A 89 6.93 -17.86 -10.75
CA ILE A 89 6.14 -17.44 -9.58
C ILE A 89 4.88 -16.69 -10.02
N GLU A 90 5.01 -15.74 -10.94
CA GLU A 90 3.87 -14.99 -11.48
C GLU A 90 2.85 -15.91 -12.17
N LEU A 91 3.30 -16.89 -12.95
CA LEU A 91 2.42 -17.86 -13.60
C LEU A 91 1.67 -18.74 -12.59
N ILE A 92 2.30 -19.12 -11.48
CA ILE A 92 1.66 -19.89 -10.40
C ILE A 92 0.65 -19.02 -9.64
N GLN A 93 0.94 -17.73 -9.46
CA GLN A 93 0.04 -16.78 -8.80
C GLN A 93 -1.07 -16.23 -9.72
N GLY A 94 -0.91 -16.38 -11.04
CA GLY A 94 -1.67 -15.70 -12.10
C GLY A 94 -3.13 -16.11 -12.28
N ASP A 95 -3.65 -17.03 -11.47
CA ASP A 95 -5.04 -17.48 -11.54
C ASP A 95 -6.08 -16.44 -11.04
N HIS A 96 -5.63 -15.25 -10.62
CA HIS A 96 -6.49 -14.19 -10.05
C HIS A 96 -6.27 -12.82 -10.72
N ASN A 97 -6.53 -12.71 -12.03
CA ASN A 97 -6.76 -11.44 -12.75
C ASN A 97 -5.75 -10.30 -12.42
N ARG A 98 -4.48 -10.65 -12.20
CA ARG A 98 -3.38 -9.72 -11.90
C ARG A 98 -2.57 -9.53 -13.17
N ASP A 99 -2.39 -8.28 -13.60
CA ASP A 99 -1.34 -7.93 -14.56
C ASP A 99 0.03 -8.36 -13.98
N MET A 100 0.94 -8.83 -14.83
CA MET A 100 2.31 -9.16 -14.44
C MET A 100 2.94 -7.93 -13.75
N ASP A 101 3.24 -8.02 -12.44
CA ASP A 101 3.91 -6.93 -11.72
C ASP A 101 5.42 -6.98 -12.02
N GLY A 102 5.82 -6.35 -13.12
CA GLY A 102 7.22 -6.25 -13.51
C GLY A 102 8.14 -5.65 -12.44
N ARG A 103 7.62 -4.97 -11.40
CA ARG A 103 8.44 -4.56 -10.26
C ARG A 103 8.84 -5.72 -9.35
N ASP A 104 8.08 -6.80 -9.25
CA ASP A 104 8.48 -7.97 -8.47
C ASP A 104 9.66 -8.68 -9.13
N LEU A 105 9.65 -8.81 -10.47
CA LEU A 105 10.82 -9.27 -11.23
C LEU A 105 12.05 -8.38 -10.96
N LEU A 106 11.88 -7.07 -10.95
CA LEU A 106 12.96 -6.13 -10.65
C LEU A 106 13.50 -6.32 -9.23
N ARG A 107 12.63 -6.47 -8.22
CA ARG A 107 13.02 -6.70 -6.83
C ARG A 107 13.82 -7.99 -6.66
N ASN A 108 13.41 -9.06 -7.35
CA ASN A 108 14.15 -10.33 -7.38
C ASN A 108 15.58 -10.12 -7.91
N LEU A 109 15.71 -9.38 -9.02
CA LEU A 109 17.01 -9.05 -9.63
C LEU A 109 17.87 -8.19 -8.71
N ILE A 110 17.31 -7.16 -8.07
CA ILE A 110 18.02 -6.31 -7.10
C ILE A 110 18.65 -7.18 -6.00
N GLY A 111 17.87 -8.11 -5.43
CA GLY A 111 18.36 -9.03 -4.41
C GLY A 111 19.58 -9.82 -4.86
N GLY A 112 19.52 -10.46 -6.03
CA GLY A 112 20.65 -11.22 -6.57
C GLY A 112 21.86 -10.37 -6.95
N TRP A 113 21.63 -9.23 -7.60
CA TRP A 113 22.69 -8.32 -8.02
C TRP A 113 23.43 -7.70 -6.83
N LEU A 114 22.74 -7.37 -5.73
CA LEU A 114 23.38 -6.89 -4.50
C LEU A 114 24.45 -7.88 -4.01
N ILE A 115 24.12 -9.16 -3.94
CA ILE A 115 25.06 -10.20 -3.47
C ILE A 115 26.25 -10.36 -4.42
N ILE A 116 26.00 -10.39 -5.74
CA ILE A 116 27.08 -10.55 -6.71
C ILE A 116 27.98 -9.32 -6.74
N ALA A 117 27.41 -8.12 -6.60
CA ALA A 117 28.14 -6.85 -6.61
C ALA A 117 29.00 -6.68 -5.35
N TRP A 118 28.44 -6.96 -4.17
CA TRP A 118 29.12 -6.81 -2.89
C TRP A 118 29.96 -8.02 -2.46
N ARG A 119 30.07 -9.05 -3.32
CA ARG A 119 30.77 -10.31 -2.98
C ARG A 119 32.20 -10.13 -2.49
N SER A 120 32.94 -9.16 -3.02
CA SER A 120 34.34 -8.91 -2.64
C SER A 120 34.44 -8.42 -1.20
N ALA A 121 33.52 -7.57 -0.77
CA ALA A 121 33.39 -7.15 0.62
C ALA A 121 32.88 -8.29 1.51
N ILE A 122 31.83 -9.01 1.08
CA ILE A 122 31.23 -10.13 1.83
C ILE A 122 32.24 -11.27 2.07
N LEU A 123 33.11 -11.54 1.10
CA LEU A 123 34.14 -12.59 1.16
C LEU A 123 35.52 -12.05 1.56
N SER A 124 35.59 -10.80 2.04
CA SER A 124 36.81 -10.13 2.51
C SER A 124 38.01 -10.27 1.56
N ARG A 125 37.77 -10.09 0.25
CA ARG A 125 38.83 -10.13 -0.77
C ARG A 125 39.52 -8.77 -0.90
N PRO A 126 40.87 -8.72 -0.92
CA PRO A 126 41.63 -7.48 -0.78
C PRO A 126 41.66 -6.55 -2.00
N GLN A 127 41.12 -6.95 -3.16
CA GLN A 127 41.15 -6.15 -4.38
C GLN A 127 39.75 -5.95 -4.97
N THR A 128 39.21 -4.74 -4.78
CA THR A 128 37.98 -4.26 -5.42
C THR A 128 38.36 -3.41 -6.63
N SER A 129 37.93 -3.79 -7.83
CA SER A 129 38.15 -2.95 -9.01
C SER A 129 37.14 -1.80 -9.07
N VAL A 130 37.49 -0.69 -9.73
CA VAL A 130 36.58 0.45 -9.95
C VAL A 130 35.26 0.00 -10.59
N ARG A 131 35.32 -0.93 -11.56
CA ARG A 131 34.12 -1.52 -12.16
C ARG A 131 33.23 -2.22 -11.14
N GLN A 132 33.81 -2.97 -10.19
CA GLN A 132 33.02 -3.62 -9.13
C GLN A 132 32.39 -2.59 -8.20
N LEU A 133 33.11 -1.52 -7.86
CA LEU A 133 32.58 -0.43 -7.05
C LEU A 133 31.40 0.26 -7.74
N LEU A 134 31.51 0.56 -9.04
CA LEU A 134 30.41 1.16 -9.81
C LEU A 134 29.18 0.25 -9.83
N VAL A 135 29.35 -1.05 -10.07
CA VAL A 135 28.24 -2.00 -10.07
C VAL A 135 27.61 -2.15 -8.68
N ALA A 136 28.42 -2.16 -7.62
CA ALA A 136 27.93 -2.16 -6.25
C ALA A 136 27.14 -0.89 -5.92
N ALA A 137 27.65 0.27 -6.34
CA ALA A 137 26.94 1.54 -6.19
C ALA A 137 25.60 1.54 -6.94
N THR A 138 25.56 1.05 -8.19
CA THR A 138 24.30 0.94 -8.95
C THR A 138 23.30 0.00 -8.27
N ALA A 139 23.72 -1.19 -7.84
CA ALA A 139 22.83 -2.13 -7.15
C ALA A 139 22.31 -1.54 -5.82
N THR A 140 23.16 -0.85 -5.06
CA THR A 140 22.77 -0.15 -3.83
C THR A 140 21.81 1.01 -4.12
N LEU A 141 22.01 1.77 -5.20
CA LEU A 141 21.09 2.84 -5.60
C LEU A 141 19.70 2.29 -5.95
N LEU A 142 19.63 1.15 -6.64
CA LEU A 142 18.36 0.48 -6.92
C LEU A 142 17.66 0.01 -5.64
N LEU A 143 18.41 -0.51 -4.66
CA LEU A 143 17.88 -0.83 -3.34
C LEU A 143 17.34 0.42 -2.62
N CYS A 144 18.14 1.50 -2.58
CA CYS A 144 17.74 2.76 -1.98
C CYS A 144 16.51 3.36 -2.67
N PHE A 145 16.36 3.17 -3.98
CA PHE A 145 15.17 3.56 -4.72
C PHE A 145 13.94 2.78 -4.25
N GLU A 146 13.99 1.45 -4.18
CA GLU A 146 12.85 0.65 -3.69
C GLU A 146 12.51 0.95 -2.23
N LEU A 147 13.53 1.09 -1.36
CA LEU A 147 13.34 1.51 0.04
C LEU A 147 12.73 2.92 0.12
N GLY A 148 13.19 3.85 -0.72
CA GLY A 148 12.66 5.21 -0.80
C GLY A 148 11.19 5.22 -1.22
N THR A 149 10.81 4.41 -2.21
CA THR A 149 9.41 4.29 -2.63
C THR A 149 8.51 3.76 -1.52
N THR A 150 8.97 2.76 -0.76
CA THR A 150 8.24 2.25 0.41
C THR A 150 8.20 3.27 1.54
N GLY A 151 9.30 3.99 1.76
CA GLY A 151 9.39 5.08 2.74
C GLY A 151 8.42 6.22 2.44
N MET A 152 8.24 6.57 1.17
CA MET A 152 7.23 7.56 0.75
C MET A 152 5.80 7.08 1.04
N VAL A 153 5.50 5.81 0.79
CA VAL A 153 4.19 5.21 1.14
C VAL A 153 3.99 5.24 2.66
N ALA A 154 5.01 4.87 3.44
CA ALA A 154 4.97 4.91 4.90
C ALA A 154 4.74 6.34 5.43
N ALA A 155 5.48 7.32 4.92
CA ALA A 155 5.33 8.72 5.30
C ALA A 155 3.91 9.23 5.00
N ARG A 156 3.36 8.88 3.84
CA ARG A 156 1.98 9.24 3.47
C ARG A 156 0.95 8.59 4.39
N GLN A 157 1.07 7.30 4.68
CA GLN A 157 0.15 6.63 5.61
C GLN A 157 0.26 7.21 7.03
N TRP A 158 1.48 7.57 7.46
CA TRP A 158 1.69 8.25 8.73
C TRP A 158 0.97 9.61 8.76
N GLN A 159 1.07 10.42 7.71
CA GLN A 159 0.34 11.69 7.58
C GLN A 159 -1.18 11.48 7.64
N VAL A 160 -1.71 10.50 6.89
CA VAL A 160 -3.14 10.13 6.88
C VAL A 160 -3.63 9.76 8.28
N HIS A 161 -2.83 9.05 9.07
CA HIS A 161 -3.22 8.70 10.44
C HIS A 161 -3.20 9.88 11.41
N HIS A 162 -2.34 10.90 11.16
CA HIS A 162 -2.15 12.03 12.07
C HIS A 162 -3.03 13.26 11.72
N GLN A 163 -3.79 13.23 10.63
CA GLN A 163 -4.73 14.32 10.30
C GLN A 163 -6.05 14.26 11.07
N LEU A 164 -6.29 13.23 11.90
CA LEU A 164 -7.43 13.21 12.82
C LEU A 164 -7.45 14.50 13.66
N PRO A 165 -8.62 15.11 13.90
CA PRO A 165 -9.97 14.61 13.61
C PRO A 165 -10.42 14.70 12.13
N LEU A 166 -9.68 15.36 11.25
CA LEU A 166 -10.05 15.47 9.84
C LEU A 166 -9.87 14.12 9.13
N LEU A 167 -10.91 13.65 8.43
CA LEU A 167 -10.79 12.47 7.57
C LEU A 167 -10.20 12.81 6.19
N TYR A 168 -10.25 14.09 5.81
CA TYR A 168 -9.55 14.63 4.66
C TYR A 168 -9.06 16.05 4.97
N ASP A 169 -7.77 16.31 4.76
CA ASP A 169 -7.20 17.64 4.85
C ASP A 169 -7.38 18.38 3.52
N PHE A 170 -8.22 19.42 3.55
CA PHE A 170 -8.57 20.24 2.40
C PHE A 170 -7.46 21.21 1.95
N SER A 171 -6.29 21.19 2.59
CA SER A 171 -5.10 21.89 2.07
C SER A 171 -4.43 21.16 0.89
N HIS A 172 -4.75 19.88 0.68
CA HIS A 172 -4.18 19.08 -0.40
C HIS A 172 -4.60 19.59 -1.78
N GLN A 173 -3.60 19.84 -2.63
CA GLN A 173 -3.80 20.25 -4.03
C GLN A 173 -4.06 19.07 -4.98
N ASN A 174 -3.77 17.83 -4.55
CA ASN A 174 -4.02 16.63 -5.34
C ASN A 174 -4.85 15.62 -4.52
N PRO A 175 -6.15 15.43 -4.83
CA PRO A 175 -7.02 14.49 -4.14
C PRO A 175 -6.90 13.04 -4.61
N GLU A 176 -6.30 12.77 -5.77
CA GLU A 176 -6.20 11.42 -6.37
C GLU A 176 -5.60 10.35 -5.44
N PRO A 177 -4.59 10.64 -4.59
CA PRO A 177 -4.07 9.64 -3.66
C PRO A 177 -5.04 9.22 -2.54
N PHE A 178 -6.16 9.92 -2.40
CA PHE A 178 -7.16 9.71 -1.35
C PHE A 178 -8.50 9.24 -1.93
N TRP A 179 -8.89 9.79 -3.07
CA TRP A 179 -10.22 9.65 -3.65
C TRP A 179 -10.21 8.90 -4.98
N THR A 180 -11.24 8.07 -5.19
CA THR A 180 -11.67 7.61 -6.53
C THR A 180 -12.92 8.38 -6.96
N GLY A 181 -13.13 8.53 -8.27
CA GLY A 181 -14.22 9.35 -8.84
C GLY A 181 -13.79 10.79 -9.17
N SER A 182 -12.48 11.07 -9.09
CA SER A 182 -11.83 12.30 -9.57
C SER A 182 -12.49 13.62 -9.14
N PRO A 183 -12.68 13.87 -7.82
CA PRO A 183 -13.09 15.20 -7.37
C PRO A 183 -12.01 16.24 -7.73
N ALA A 184 -12.44 17.47 -8.00
CA ALA A 184 -11.56 18.58 -8.30
C ALA A 184 -11.41 19.51 -7.10
N VAL A 185 -10.20 20.01 -6.84
CA VAL A 185 -9.97 21.04 -5.82
C VAL A 185 -10.60 22.35 -6.28
N SER A 186 -11.35 23.02 -5.40
CA SER A 186 -11.94 24.34 -5.66
C SER A 186 -11.71 25.30 -4.50
N ALA A 187 -11.56 26.59 -4.81
CA ALA A 187 -11.60 27.66 -3.80
C ALA A 187 -13.04 28.06 -3.42
N ASP A 188 -14.02 27.65 -4.23
CA ASP A 188 -15.43 27.97 -3.98
C ASP A 188 -15.97 27.15 -2.82
N HIS A 189 -16.88 27.76 -2.05
CA HIS A 189 -17.67 27.09 -1.01
C HIS A 189 -16.85 26.32 0.04
N ALA A 190 -15.59 26.71 0.28
CA ALA A 190 -14.78 26.20 1.37
C ALA A 190 -15.30 26.71 2.73
N VAL A 191 -15.22 25.88 3.77
CA VAL A 191 -15.67 26.23 5.13
C VAL A 191 -14.54 25.94 6.10
N ASN A 192 -13.98 26.97 6.74
CA ASN A 192 -12.87 26.84 7.71
C ASN A 192 -11.58 26.20 7.17
N HIS A 193 -11.51 25.98 5.86
CA HIS A 193 -10.42 25.33 5.13
C HIS A 193 -10.04 26.17 3.91
N PRO A 194 -8.82 26.02 3.35
CA PRO A 194 -8.40 26.79 2.17
C PRO A 194 -9.17 26.41 0.90
N HIS A 195 -9.64 25.16 0.79
CA HIS A 195 -10.32 24.63 -0.39
C HIS A 195 -11.53 23.76 -0.01
N SER A 196 -12.32 23.43 -1.02
CA SER A 196 -13.35 22.39 -1.02
C SER A 196 -13.06 21.37 -2.13
N LEU A 197 -13.76 20.25 -2.12
CA LEU A 197 -13.76 19.29 -3.21
C LEU A 197 -15.05 19.42 -4.03
N LYS A 198 -14.92 19.89 -5.27
CA LYS A 198 -15.99 19.85 -6.28
C LYS A 198 -16.17 18.41 -6.76
N ILE A 199 -17.40 17.92 -6.64
CA ILE A 199 -17.81 16.58 -7.05
C ILE A 199 -18.84 16.74 -8.17
N ASP A 200 -18.44 16.32 -9.37
CA ASP A 200 -19.33 16.27 -10.53
C ASP A 200 -20.03 14.91 -10.58
N LEU A 201 -21.36 14.94 -10.60
CA LEU A 201 -22.25 13.79 -10.56
C LEU A 201 -22.94 13.65 -11.92
N GLY A 202 -22.69 12.55 -12.61
CA GLY A 202 -23.34 12.18 -13.86
C GLY A 202 -24.65 11.42 -13.66
N THR A 203 -25.18 10.87 -14.75
CA THR A 203 -26.45 10.14 -14.82
C THR A 203 -26.30 8.62 -14.67
N ASP A 204 -25.08 8.14 -14.43
CA ASP A 204 -24.79 6.71 -14.21
C ASP A 204 -25.57 6.13 -13.03
N THR A 205 -25.64 4.79 -12.97
CA THR A 205 -26.35 4.09 -11.88
C THR A 205 -25.83 4.49 -10.51
N TYR A 206 -24.51 4.65 -10.38
CA TYR A 206 -23.86 5.21 -9.20
C TYR A 206 -22.86 6.26 -9.67
N SER A 207 -23.09 7.52 -9.34
CA SER A 207 -22.18 8.60 -9.70
C SER A 207 -21.75 9.36 -8.45
N GLY A 208 -20.44 9.50 -8.24
CA GLY A 208 -19.89 10.14 -7.07
C GLY A 208 -18.45 9.74 -6.80
N VAL A 209 -18.03 9.92 -5.55
CA VAL A 209 -16.65 9.75 -5.12
C VAL A 209 -16.54 8.76 -3.96
N SER A 210 -15.37 8.17 -3.78
CA SER A 210 -15.06 7.36 -2.60
C SER A 210 -13.69 7.72 -2.05
N LEU A 211 -13.64 8.02 -0.76
CA LEU A 211 -12.42 8.17 0.02
C LEU A 211 -11.94 6.78 0.43
N ASN A 212 -10.79 6.37 -0.10
CA ASN A 212 -10.23 5.02 0.08
C ASN A 212 -8.97 5.01 0.94
N ASN A 213 -8.33 6.16 1.12
CA ASN A 213 -7.16 6.32 1.95
C ASN A 213 -7.47 7.40 2.99
N LEU A 214 -7.94 6.97 4.15
CA LEU A 214 -8.39 7.80 5.27
C LEU A 214 -7.82 7.27 6.59
N PRO A 215 -7.80 8.07 7.67
CA PRO A 215 -7.51 7.52 8.99
C PRO A 215 -8.52 6.42 9.33
N ALA A 216 -8.01 5.21 9.58
CA ALA A 216 -8.84 4.02 9.71
C ALA A 216 -9.44 3.82 11.11
N ASP A 217 -8.79 4.35 12.15
CA ASP A 217 -9.21 4.18 13.54
C ASP A 217 -10.12 5.32 13.97
N TRP A 218 -11.41 5.06 14.04
CA TRP A 218 -12.45 6.00 14.42
C TRP A 218 -12.88 5.84 15.89
N ARG A 219 -12.22 4.94 16.65
CA ARG A 219 -12.52 4.76 18.06
C ARG A 219 -12.17 6.02 18.86
N GLY A 220 -12.93 6.27 19.91
CA GLY A 220 -12.73 7.44 20.79
C GLY A 220 -13.38 8.73 20.27
N PHE A 221 -13.99 8.71 19.08
CA PHE A 221 -14.87 9.76 18.59
C PHE A 221 -16.34 9.35 18.77
N GLU A 222 -17.24 10.33 18.76
CA GLU A 222 -18.67 10.11 18.94
C GLU A 222 -19.44 10.33 17.64
N ARG A 223 -18.98 11.25 16.79
CA ARG A 223 -19.75 11.72 15.63
C ARG A 223 -18.88 11.85 14.38
N LEU A 224 -19.49 11.62 13.23
CA LEU A 224 -18.98 11.97 11.92
C LEU A 224 -19.74 13.22 11.43
N THR A 225 -19.01 14.28 11.11
CA THR A 225 -19.55 15.53 10.57
C THR A 225 -19.12 15.71 9.12
N ILE A 226 -20.11 16.00 8.26
CA ILE A 226 -19.93 16.20 6.82
C ILE A 226 -20.64 17.50 6.45
N THR A 227 -19.93 18.44 5.82
CA THR A 227 -20.54 19.67 5.28
C THR A 227 -20.46 19.67 3.77
N LEU A 228 -21.61 19.79 3.12
CA LEU A 228 -21.77 19.81 1.67
C LEU A 228 -22.46 21.11 1.23
N PHE A 229 -22.05 21.66 0.11
CA PHE A 229 -22.73 22.77 -0.55
C PHE A 229 -23.39 22.30 -1.85
N ASN A 230 -24.69 22.58 -1.96
CA ASN A 230 -25.47 22.35 -3.18
C ASN A 230 -25.71 23.69 -3.90
N PRO A 231 -25.09 23.93 -5.07
CA PRO A 231 -25.29 25.16 -5.84
C PRO A 231 -26.66 25.23 -6.53
N SER A 232 -27.40 24.12 -6.62
CA SER A 232 -28.73 24.08 -7.24
C SER A 232 -29.81 24.64 -6.32
N THR A 233 -30.87 25.19 -6.91
CA THR A 233 -32.11 25.55 -6.22
C THR A 233 -33.00 24.33 -5.92
N GLU A 234 -32.67 23.17 -6.50
CA GLU A 234 -33.38 21.91 -6.27
C GLU A 234 -32.69 21.07 -5.18
N THR A 235 -33.49 20.29 -4.46
CA THR A 235 -32.98 19.31 -3.50
C THR A 235 -32.28 18.15 -4.20
N LEU A 236 -31.15 17.71 -3.65
CA LEU A 236 -30.38 16.58 -4.17
C LEU A 236 -30.21 15.51 -3.09
N ALA A 237 -30.52 14.26 -3.42
CA ALA A 237 -30.28 13.13 -2.52
C ALA A 237 -28.95 12.46 -2.85
N LEU A 238 -28.05 12.39 -1.86
CA LEU A 238 -26.82 11.60 -1.90
C LEU A 238 -26.92 10.41 -0.96
N THR A 239 -26.17 9.35 -1.27
CA THR A 239 -25.97 8.21 -0.38
C THR A 239 -24.59 8.31 0.23
N LEU A 240 -24.54 8.23 1.57
CA LEU A 240 -23.32 8.03 2.33
C LEU A 240 -23.18 6.54 2.61
N ARG A 241 -22.08 5.95 2.14
CA ARG A 241 -21.70 4.56 2.42
C ARG A 241 -20.44 4.53 3.25
N ILE A 242 -20.38 3.74 4.32
CA ILE A 242 -19.17 3.52 5.11
C ILE A 242 -18.99 2.01 5.33
N ASN A 243 -17.77 1.52 5.16
CA ASN A 243 -17.44 0.12 5.44
C ASN A 243 -16.03 -0.05 6.00
N ASP A 244 -15.85 -1.14 6.73
CA ASP A 244 -14.59 -1.58 7.34
C ASP A 244 -13.86 -2.63 6.49
N VAL A 245 -12.73 -3.10 7.02
CA VAL A 245 -11.91 -4.15 6.38
C VAL A 245 -12.59 -5.51 6.34
N VAL A 246 -13.47 -5.81 7.30
CA VAL A 246 -14.21 -7.08 7.34
C VAL A 246 -15.20 -7.14 6.18
N HIS A 247 -15.90 -6.03 5.90
CA HIS A 247 -16.81 -5.94 4.76
C HIS A 247 -16.09 -6.16 3.45
N ASP A 248 -14.93 -5.50 3.26
CA ASP A 248 -14.12 -5.70 2.07
C ASP A 248 -13.81 -7.21 1.94
N ARG A 249 -13.28 -7.85 2.98
CA ARG A 249 -12.94 -9.29 2.93
C ARG A 249 -14.12 -10.28 2.82
N SER A 250 -15.36 -9.80 2.85
CA SER A 250 -16.57 -10.63 2.77
C SER A 250 -17.10 -10.76 1.34
N ASN A 251 -18.25 -11.41 1.16
CA ASN A 251 -18.98 -11.45 -0.13
C ASN A 251 -19.61 -10.10 -0.53
N HIS A 252 -19.16 -8.98 0.05
CA HIS A 252 -19.67 -7.63 -0.21
C HIS A 252 -21.18 -7.50 0.02
N ALA A 253 -21.73 -8.20 1.02
CA ALA A 253 -23.15 -8.20 1.30
C ALA A 253 -23.65 -6.78 1.59
N TYR A 254 -24.73 -6.35 0.91
CA TYR A 254 -25.22 -4.97 1.03
C TYR A 254 -25.52 -4.56 2.48
N ASN A 255 -26.04 -5.48 3.27
CA ASN A 255 -26.42 -5.28 4.66
C ASN A 255 -25.22 -5.29 5.63
N ASP A 256 -24.01 -5.51 5.14
CA ASP A 256 -22.80 -5.61 5.96
C ASP A 256 -22.04 -4.29 6.08
N ARG A 257 -22.74 -3.17 5.91
CA ARG A 257 -22.16 -1.82 5.83
C ARG A 257 -23.17 -0.74 6.17
N PHE A 258 -22.68 0.40 6.60
CA PHE A 258 -23.52 1.57 6.83
C PHE A 258 -23.90 2.22 5.51
N ASN A 259 -25.20 2.47 5.31
CA ASN A 259 -25.73 3.27 4.21
C ASN A 259 -26.81 4.19 4.75
N THR A 260 -26.71 5.48 4.45
CA THR A 260 -27.77 6.45 4.76
C THR A 260 -27.95 7.44 3.61
N ARG A 261 -29.15 8.01 3.51
CA ARG A 261 -29.47 9.05 2.54
C ARG A 261 -29.27 10.43 3.18
N LEU A 262 -28.48 11.26 2.53
CA LEU A 262 -28.31 12.67 2.84
C LEU A 262 -29.15 13.48 1.85
N THR A 263 -30.14 14.22 2.34
CA THR A 263 -30.97 15.10 1.51
C THR A 263 -30.43 16.52 1.60
N LEU A 264 -29.80 16.99 0.53
CA LEU A 264 -29.19 18.31 0.43
C LEU A 264 -30.22 19.30 -0.09
N GLY A 265 -30.58 20.30 0.72
CA GLY A 265 -31.27 21.50 0.24
C GLY A 265 -30.30 22.43 -0.50
N PRO A 266 -30.79 23.53 -1.11
CA PRO A 266 -29.93 24.57 -1.66
C PRO A 266 -28.98 25.17 -0.62
N GLY A 267 -27.74 25.44 -1.00
CA GLY A 267 -26.73 26.03 -0.12
C GLY A 267 -26.00 25.02 0.77
N PHE A 268 -25.53 25.47 1.94
CA PHE A 268 -24.77 24.63 2.88
C PHE A 268 -25.70 23.68 3.66
N ASN A 269 -25.28 22.42 3.76
CA ASN A 269 -25.93 21.38 4.53
C ASN A 269 -24.86 20.68 5.38
N THR A 270 -25.06 20.62 6.69
CA THR A 270 -24.20 19.89 7.61
C THR A 270 -24.94 18.68 8.15
N PHE A 271 -24.37 17.50 7.96
CA PHE A 271 -24.90 16.24 8.45
C PHE A 271 -23.99 15.70 9.54
N THR A 272 -24.59 15.31 10.66
CA THR A 272 -23.88 14.67 11.76
C THR A 272 -24.44 13.27 11.98
N GLN A 273 -23.58 12.25 11.88
CA GLN A 273 -23.93 10.85 12.10
C GLN A 273 -23.30 10.36 13.40
N ASN A 274 -24.07 9.66 14.24
CA ASN A 274 -23.52 9.05 15.45
C ASN A 274 -22.68 7.83 15.07
N LEU A 275 -21.43 7.75 15.54
CA LEU A 275 -20.54 6.63 15.24
C LEU A 275 -21.04 5.30 15.83
N THR A 276 -21.79 5.33 16.93
CA THR A 276 -22.47 4.13 17.48
C THR A 276 -23.50 3.58 16.49
N ALA A 277 -24.19 4.45 15.73
CA ALA A 277 -25.13 4.01 14.71
C ALA A 277 -24.41 3.41 13.49
N ILE A 278 -23.24 3.94 13.13
CA ILE A 278 -22.38 3.39 12.08
C ILE A 278 -21.81 2.03 12.51
N GLU A 279 -21.35 1.93 13.76
CA GLU A 279 -20.82 0.70 14.35
C GLU A 279 -21.84 -0.44 14.33
N ASN A 280 -23.10 -0.15 14.65
CA ASN A 280 -24.18 -1.14 14.71
C ASN A 280 -24.94 -1.31 13.38
N ALA A 281 -24.46 -0.72 12.28
CA ALA A 281 -25.15 -0.77 10.99
C ALA A 281 -25.10 -2.13 10.28
N PRO A 282 -23.99 -2.90 10.31
CA PRO A 282 -23.95 -4.22 9.68
C PRO A 282 -24.91 -5.22 10.34
N ASP A 283 -25.63 -5.99 9.52
CA ASP A 283 -26.48 -7.07 10.02
C ASP A 283 -25.64 -8.24 10.55
N GLY A 284 -25.81 -8.57 11.83
CA GLY A 284 -25.23 -9.78 12.44
C GLY A 284 -23.78 -9.63 12.91
N ARG A 285 -23.20 -8.42 12.86
CA ARG A 285 -21.92 -8.09 13.50
C ARG A 285 -21.84 -6.59 13.80
N THR A 286 -20.84 -6.20 14.58
CA THR A 286 -20.44 -4.80 14.69
C THR A 286 -19.38 -4.46 13.63
N MET A 287 -19.39 -3.21 13.17
CA MET A 287 -18.34 -2.67 12.30
C MET A 287 -17.04 -2.52 13.10
N ASP A 288 -15.91 -2.96 12.53
CA ASP A 288 -14.59 -2.74 13.12
C ASP A 288 -14.18 -1.27 12.97
N MET A 289 -14.54 -0.47 13.96
CA MET A 289 -14.23 0.95 14.02
C MET A 289 -12.73 1.25 14.11
N SER A 290 -11.87 0.25 14.38
CA SER A 290 -10.42 0.43 14.36
C SER A 290 -9.82 0.34 12.95
N GLN A 291 -10.59 -0.17 11.98
CA GLN A 291 -10.15 -0.47 10.62
C GLN A 291 -11.21 -0.06 9.57
N ILE A 292 -11.74 1.17 9.67
CA ILE A 292 -12.57 1.75 8.61
C ILE A 292 -11.76 1.86 7.32
N ARG A 293 -12.34 1.43 6.20
CA ARG A 293 -11.63 1.32 4.91
C ARG A 293 -12.10 2.28 3.86
N ARG A 294 -13.40 2.57 3.82
CA ARG A 294 -13.95 3.37 2.73
C ARG A 294 -15.15 4.18 3.17
N MET A 295 -15.20 5.40 2.68
CA MET A 295 -16.38 6.25 2.72
C MET A 295 -16.75 6.66 1.29
N GLY A 296 -17.97 6.36 0.86
CA GLY A 296 -18.50 6.74 -0.44
C GLY A 296 -19.59 7.80 -0.32
N LEU A 297 -19.59 8.76 -1.24
CA LEU A 297 -20.63 9.77 -1.42
C LEU A 297 -21.06 9.75 -2.88
N PHE A 298 -22.29 9.30 -3.14
CA PHE A 298 -22.76 9.13 -4.52
C PHE A 298 -24.27 9.35 -4.66
N ALA A 299 -24.69 9.80 -5.83
CA ALA A 299 -26.07 9.80 -6.27
C ALA A 299 -26.39 8.51 -7.04
N VAL A 300 -27.67 8.17 -7.12
CA VAL A 300 -28.16 6.97 -7.82
C VAL A 300 -29.09 7.40 -8.96
N ARG A 301 -28.69 7.12 -10.21
CA ARG A 301 -29.49 7.40 -11.42
C ARG A 301 -30.07 8.81 -11.45
N LEU A 302 -29.21 9.82 -11.45
CA LEU A 302 -29.67 11.20 -11.58
C LEU A 302 -30.35 11.40 -12.95
N PRO A 303 -31.45 12.17 -13.01
CA PRO A 303 -32.11 12.48 -14.27
C PRO A 303 -31.24 13.38 -15.17
N GLU A 304 -30.38 14.20 -14.56
CA GLU A 304 -29.42 15.06 -15.24
C GLU A 304 -28.20 15.30 -14.36
N PRO A 305 -27.04 15.70 -14.94
CA PRO A 305 -25.84 15.96 -14.19
C PRO A 305 -26.03 17.04 -13.10
N ARG A 306 -25.33 16.86 -11.99
CA ARG A 306 -25.33 17.77 -10.84
C ARG A 306 -23.90 17.97 -10.35
N THR A 307 -23.68 19.06 -9.63
CA THR A 307 -22.41 19.32 -8.95
C THR A 307 -22.70 19.61 -7.48
N VAL A 308 -21.85 19.11 -6.60
CA VAL A 308 -21.83 19.47 -5.17
C VAL A 308 -20.41 19.75 -4.72
N TYR A 309 -20.25 20.48 -3.62
CA TYR A 309 -18.94 20.73 -3.02
C TYR A 309 -18.90 20.11 -1.64
N LEU A 310 -17.89 19.29 -1.37
CA LEU A 310 -17.57 18.81 -0.02
C LEU A 310 -16.64 19.83 0.63
N SER A 311 -17.10 20.44 1.72
CA SER A 311 -16.46 21.59 2.34
C SER A 311 -15.82 21.27 3.69
N ASP A 312 -16.29 20.23 4.38
CA ASP A 312 -15.71 19.77 5.65
C ASP A 312 -16.02 18.28 5.87
N LEU A 313 -15.07 17.55 6.44
CA LEU A 313 -15.19 16.12 6.72
C LEU A 313 -14.31 15.72 7.91
N ARG A 314 -14.94 15.44 9.04
CA ARG A 314 -14.22 15.18 10.30
C ARG A 314 -14.97 14.30 11.28
N LEU A 315 -14.24 13.81 12.27
CA LEU A 315 -14.79 13.16 13.46
C LEU A 315 -14.85 14.18 14.62
N ASP A 316 -15.86 14.08 15.48
CA ASP A 316 -16.01 14.88 16.70
C ASP A 316 -16.18 13.98 17.93
#